data_AF-A0A7X7BKU4-F1
#
_entry.id   AF-A0A7X7BKU4-F1
#
_cell.length_a   1.000
_cell.length_b   1.000
_cell.length_c   1.000
_cell.angle_alpha   90.00
_cell.angle_beta   90.00
_cell.angle_gamma   90.00
#
_symmetry.space_group_name_H-M   'P 1'
#
loop_
_entity.id
_entity.type
_entity.pdbx_description
1 polymer ?
#
loop_
_entity_poly.entity_id
_entity_poly.type
_entity_poly.pdbx_seq_one_letter_code
_entity_poly.pdbx_strand_id
1 'polypeptide(L)'
;MNLLQLKDEECAVIKSIPDGEAGERLEALGLRVGKRIQKVSGMPFRGPITLLLDGRHFAVAHAISGKIEIDGVDCPVRPALEKSRLWPKFI
;
A
#
# COMPACT_ATOMS: atom_id res chain seq x y z
N MET A 1 -8.77 -1.49 10.96
CA MET A 1 -7.77 -0.40 10.90
C MET A 1 -7.97 0.35 9.60
N ASN A 2 -7.60 1.63 9.50
CA ASN A 2 -7.72 2.36 8.23
C ASN A 2 -6.37 2.44 7.53
N LEU A 3 -6.40 2.59 6.20
CA LEU A 3 -5.20 2.65 5.37
C LEU A 3 -4.26 3.84 5.72
N LEU A 4 -4.82 4.87 6.35
CA LEU A 4 -4.09 6.02 6.90
C LEU A 4 -3.19 5.63 8.08
N GLN A 5 -3.61 4.66 8.90
CA GLN A 5 -2.90 4.26 10.12
C GLN A 5 -1.82 3.20 9.87
N LEU A 6 -1.83 2.56 8.70
CA LEU A 6 -0.79 1.61 8.31
C LEU A 6 0.55 2.33 8.16
N LYS A 7 1.66 1.74 8.61
CA LYS A 7 3.00 2.31 8.37
C LYS A 7 3.42 2.14 6.92
N ASP A 8 4.36 2.96 6.47
CA ASP A 8 5.08 2.71 5.23
C ASP A 8 5.76 1.34 5.25
N GLU A 9 5.85 0.72 4.08
CA GLU A 9 6.37 -0.62 3.81
C GLU A 9 5.57 -1.80 4.39
N GLU A 10 4.52 -1.53 5.17
CA GLU A 10 3.68 -2.55 5.82
C GLU A 10 2.61 -3.11 4.87
N CYS A 11 2.24 -4.36 5.10
CA CYS A 11 1.22 -5.06 4.32
C CYS A 11 -0.11 -5.11 5.06
N ALA A 12 -1.20 -5.13 4.30
CA ALA A 12 -2.53 -5.27 4.84
C ALA A 12 -3.45 -6.02 3.88
N VAL A 13 -4.53 -6.58 4.40
CA VAL A 13 -5.61 -7.17 3.62
C VAL A 13 -6.80 -6.24 3.66
N ILE A 14 -7.41 -5.99 2.49
CA ILE A 14 -8.63 -5.18 2.40
C ILE A 14 -9.77 -5.97 3.07
N LYS A 15 -10.35 -5.43 4.13
CA LYS A 15 -11.47 -6.05 4.85
C LYS A 15 -12.81 -5.52 4.37
N SER A 16 -12.88 -4.22 4.07
CA SER A 16 -14.06 -3.58 3.53
C SER A 16 -13.68 -2.42 2.62
N ILE A 17 -14.46 -2.25 1.55
CA ILE A 17 -14.34 -1.13 0.63
C ILE A 17 -15.56 -0.22 0.79
N PRO A 18 -15.42 1.11 0.61
CA PRO A 18 -16.56 2.01 0.68
C PRO A 18 -17.53 1.77 -0.48
N ASP A 19 -18.82 1.74 -0.17
CA ASP A 19 -19.89 1.64 -1.17
C ASP A 19 -20.00 2.92 -2.03
N GLY A 20 -20.40 2.76 -3.29
CA GLY A 20 -20.61 3.83 -4.28
C GLY A 20 -19.58 3.87 -5.42
N GLU A 21 -19.57 4.96 -6.20
CA GLU A 21 -18.72 5.10 -7.41
C GLU A 21 -17.23 4.85 -7.13
N ALA A 22 -16.75 5.25 -5.96
CA ALA A 22 -15.37 5.02 -5.55
C ALA A 22 -15.07 3.53 -5.30
N GLY A 23 -16.01 2.79 -4.71
CA GLY A 23 -15.92 1.34 -4.51
C GLY A 23 -15.92 0.61 -5.84
N GLU A 24 -16.87 0.93 -6.73
CA GLU A 24 -16.96 0.33 -8.07
C GLU A 24 -15.69 0.55 -8.89
N ARG A 25 -15.11 1.77 -8.82
CA ARG A 25 -13.82 2.07 -9.47
C ARG A 25 -12.69 1.25 -8.88
N LEU A 26 -12.62 1.10 -7.56
CA LEU A 26 -11.60 0.27 -6.91
C LEU A 26 -11.76 -1.21 -7.30
N GLU A 27 -12.98 -1.73 -7.35
CA GLU A 27 -13.26 -3.09 -7.78
C GLU A 27 -12.91 -3.34 -9.25
N ALA A 28 -13.17 -2.37 -10.13
CA ALA A 28 -12.78 -2.40 -11.53
C ALA A 28 -11.24 -2.34 -11.71
N LEU A 29 -10.54 -1.68 -10.80
CA LEU A 29 -9.07 -1.65 -10.74
C LEU A 29 -8.46 -2.93 -10.12
N GLY A 30 -9.29 -3.82 -9.56
CA GLY A 30 -8.87 -5.07 -8.93
C GLY A 30 -8.63 -4.98 -7.42
N LEU A 31 -8.87 -3.82 -6.79
CA LEU A 31 -8.95 -3.70 -5.34
C LEU A 31 -10.29 -4.26 -4.87
N ARG A 32 -10.29 -5.54 -4.48
CA ARG A 32 -11.44 -6.22 -3.88
C ARG A 32 -11.15 -6.64 -2.44
N VAL A 33 -12.21 -6.86 -1.68
CA VAL A 33 -12.13 -7.42 -0.33
C VAL A 33 -11.37 -8.75 -0.36
N GLY A 34 -10.46 -8.95 0.59
CA GLY A 34 -9.58 -10.10 0.70
C GLY A 34 -8.27 -10.00 -0.09
N LYS A 35 -8.07 -8.95 -0.92
CA LYS A 35 -6.79 -8.74 -1.60
C LYS A 35 -5.74 -8.19 -0.63
N ARG A 36 -4.49 -8.64 -0.84
CA ARG A 36 -3.30 -8.16 -0.14
C ARG A 36 -2.78 -6.91 -0.85
N ILE A 37 -2.49 -5.89 -0.06
CA ILE A 37 -1.89 -4.63 -0.47
C ILE A 37 -0.67 -4.34 0.39
N GLN A 38 0.28 -3.61 -0.16
CA GLN A 38 1.43 -3.09 0.57
C GLN A 38 1.41 -1.58 0.47
N LYS A 39 1.58 -0.89 1.60
CA LYS A 39 1.75 0.57 1.57
C LYS A 39 3.20 0.87 1.23
N VAL A 40 3.44 1.51 0.09
CA VAL A 40 4.80 1.86 -0.32
C VAL A 40 5.20 3.16 0.37
N SER A 41 4.39 4.20 0.20
CA SER A 41 4.64 5.50 0.81
C SER A 41 3.39 6.36 0.76
N GLY A 42 3.14 7.13 1.81
CA GLY A 42 2.17 8.22 1.81
C GLY A 42 2.92 9.54 1.77
N MET A 43 2.65 10.39 0.78
CA MET A 43 3.22 11.74 0.79
C MET A 43 2.67 12.50 2.02
N PRO A 44 3.53 13.14 2.84
CA PRO A 44 3.04 14.11 3.82
C PRO A 44 2.34 15.25 3.04
N PHE A 45 1.33 15.92 3.61
CA PHE A 45 0.47 16.95 2.96
C PHE A 45 -0.80 16.48 2.24
N ARG A 46 -1.66 15.65 2.88
CA ARG A 46 -2.98 15.24 2.32
C ARG A 46 -2.88 14.67 0.88
N GLY A 47 -1.69 14.24 0.48
CA GLY A 47 -1.41 13.68 -0.83
C GLY A 47 -2.00 12.28 -0.96
N PRO A 48 -2.06 11.75 -2.18
CA PRO A 48 -2.46 10.37 -2.39
C PRO A 48 -1.46 9.42 -1.71
N ILE A 49 -1.97 8.32 -1.17
CA ILE A 49 -1.18 7.23 -0.63
C ILE A 49 -0.88 6.25 -1.76
N THR A 50 0.40 5.92 -1.93
CA THR A 50 0.83 4.94 -2.92
C THR A 50 0.86 3.56 -2.30
N LEU A 51 0.06 2.67 -2.86
CA LEU A 51 -0.04 1.27 -2.50
C LEU A 51 0.49 0.41 -3.64
N LEU A 52 1.01 -0.77 -3.33
CA LEU A 52 1.35 -1.80 -4.28
C LEU A 52 0.34 -2.94 -4.16
N LEU A 53 -0.33 -3.27 -5.27
CA LEU A 53 -1.24 -4.40 -5.39
C LEU A 53 -0.82 -5.22 -6.60
N ASP A 54 -0.64 -6.54 -6.42
CA ASP A 54 -0.22 -7.47 -7.47
C ASP A 54 0.99 -6.97 -8.31
N GLY A 55 1.92 -6.22 -7.68
CA GLY A 55 3.10 -5.65 -8.34
C GLY A 55 2.87 -4.33 -9.11
N ARG A 56 1.67 -3.75 -9.03
CA ARG A 56 1.33 -2.45 -9.62
C ARG A 56 1.15 -1.38 -8.55
N HIS A 57 1.68 -0.18 -8.81
CA HIS A 57 1.49 0.98 -7.96
C HIS A 57 0.12 1.61 -8.20
N PHE A 58 -0.63 1.82 -7.12
CA PHE A 58 -1.92 2.48 -7.09
C PHE A 58 -1.84 3.69 -6.18
N ALA A 59 -2.18 4.87 -6.71
CA ALA A 59 -2.31 6.09 -5.94
C ALA A 59 -3.75 6.22 -5.47
N VAL A 60 -4.00 6.08 -4.16
CA VAL A 60 -5.31 6.22 -3.56
C VAL A 60 -5.39 7.56 -2.84
N ALA A 61 -6.38 8.37 -3.17
CA ALA A 61 -6.57 9.67 -2.52
C ALA A 61 -6.77 9.51 -1.00
N HIS A 62 -6.31 10.49 -0.22
CA HIS A 62 -6.46 10.51 1.24
C HIS A 62 -7.94 10.35 1.67
N ALA A 63 -8.88 10.96 0.93
CA ALA A 63 -10.31 10.87 1.19
C ALA A 63 -10.89 9.45 1.06
N ILE A 64 -10.34 8.64 0.15
CA ILE A 64 -10.75 7.25 -0.07
C ILE A 64 -10.04 6.33 0.91
N SER A 65 -8.76 6.59 1.18
CA SER A 65 -7.94 5.84 2.15
C SER A 65 -8.51 5.85 3.57
N GLY A 66 -9.20 6.93 3.97
CA GLY A 66 -9.88 7.02 5.27
C GLY A 66 -11.16 6.18 5.36
N LYS A 67 -11.72 5.73 4.23
CA LYS A 67 -12.96 4.93 4.16
C LYS A 67 -12.70 3.44 3.89
N ILE A 68 -11.49 3.07 3.50
CA ILE A 68 -11.11 1.68 3.28
C ILE A 68 -10.70 1.07 4.60
N GLU A 69 -11.39 0.01 5.00
CA GLU A 69 -11.01 -0.79 6.15
C GLU A 69 -10.07 -1.90 5.73
N ILE A 70 -8.98 -2.00 6.48
CA ILE A 70 -7.94 -2.99 6.30
C ILE A 70 -7.68 -3.76 7.59
N ASP A 71 -7.19 -4.98 7.40
CA ASP A 71 -6.64 -5.85 8.43
C ASP A 71 -5.12 -5.86 8.26
N GLY A 72 -4.39 -5.35 9.24
CA GLY A 72 -2.93 -5.32 9.21
C GLY A 72 -2.41 -6.75 9.29
N VAL A 73 -1.81 -7.23 8.21
CA VAL A 73 -1.19 -8.55 8.17
C VAL A 73 0.31 -8.32 8.13
N ASP A 74 1.01 -8.80 9.16
CA ASP A 74 2.46 -8.86 9.15
C ASP A 74 2.89 -9.74 7.96
N CYS A 75 3.42 -9.10 6.93
CA CYS A 75 4.25 -9.79 5.96
C CYS A 75 5.69 -9.50 6.32
N PRO A 76 6.59 -10.51 6.25
CA PRO A 76 8.00 -10.27 6.43
C PRO A 76 8.45 -9.26 5.38
N VAL A 77 8.82 -8.07 5.85
CA VAL A 77 9.54 -7.05 5.09
C VAL A 77 10.65 -7.77 4.34
N ARG A 78 10.59 -7.79 3.01
CA ARG A 78 11.74 -8.24 2.24
C ARG A 78 12.88 -7.33 2.68
N PRO A 79 14.00 -7.84 3.22
CA PRO A 79 15.11 -6.99 3.54
C PRO A 79 15.47 -6.25 2.27
N ALA A 80 15.35 -4.92 2.32
CA ALA A 80 15.81 -4.03 1.27
C ALA A 80 17.21 -4.52 0.90
N LEU A 81 17.32 -5.05 -0.31
CA LEU A 81 18.51 -5.73 -0.78
C LEU A 81 19.68 -4.80 -0.52
N GLU A 82 20.55 -5.26 0.37
CA GLU A 82 21.76 -4.64 0.88
C GLU A 82 22.51 -3.90 -0.24
N LYS A 83 22.21 -2.60 -0.44
CA LYS A 83 23.01 -1.71 -1.29
C LYS A 83 24.23 -1.22 -0.53
N SER A 84 24.96 -2.14 0.10
CA SER A 84 26.26 -1.87 0.67
C SER A 84 27.16 -3.06 0.43
N ARG A 85 28.37 -2.79 -0.10
CA ARG A 85 29.55 -3.68 -0.14
C ARG A 85 29.95 -4.38 -1.45
N LEU A 86 29.57 -3.89 -2.63
CA LEU A 86 30.37 -4.18 -3.84
C LEU A 86 30.69 -2.92 -4.64
N TRP A 87 31.61 -2.12 -4.11
CA TRP A 87 32.63 -1.48 -4.94
C TRP A 87 33.98 -1.85 -4.34
N PRO A 88 34.71 -2.85 -4.87
CA PRO A 88 36.11 -2.94 -4.56
C PRO A 88 36.80 -1.71 -5.17
N LYS A 89 37.40 -0.89 -4.30
CA LYS A 89 38.45 0.04 -4.68
C LYS A 89 39.60 -0.79 -5.25
N PHE A 90 39.63 -0.96 -6.58
CA PHE A 90 40.85 -1.36 -7.25
C PHE A 90 41.74 -0.13 -7.36
N ILE A 91 42.81 -0.20 -6.58
CA ILE A 91 44.03 0.61 -6.61
C ILE A 91 44.79 0.32 -7.90
#